data_AF-A0A7V9ZXF5-F1
#
_entry.id   AF-A0A7V9ZXF5-F1
#
_cell.length_a   1.000
_cell.length_b   1.000
_cell.length_c   1.000
_cell.angle_alpha   90.00
_cell.angle_beta   90.00
_cell.angle_gamma   90.00
#
_symmetry.space_group_name_H-M   'P 1'
#
loop_
_entity.id
_entity.type
_entity.pdbx_description
1 polymer ?
#
loop_
_entity_poly.entity_id
_entity_poly.type
_entity_poly.pdbx_seq_one_letter_code
_entity_poly.pdbx_strand_id
1 'polypeptide(L)'
;MLVVLLLGLLFLREPHAQHWDDGFLRWLLQQSLPALPTVPLTVVEIGADIRGDADESNGDAATRGRPAAITPLEFALFLQSIMEFQPEVIAFENILKWRERDKDQEQVFLDQAMRVPKLLLAAELTETPDPDAPARDVQSFTQVKGRRGDLAEFSGVGRQPGEDMRLISTLSFVNLPDEVSSDVRVPLLFLYRGEVIPSFPLQAILLWLRVTTAEVQIELGSHIALPDGRKIPIASDGSMLIYPNAAKMAHRLSLNELLLATQQREAGNPMPPAIAGMLKNVVLARTPANPLSPPDVFAATIAAIQGNSYLRRIPKWFDAAVLFAAVASMWFARRLDSGDLILCGIAYTAAYCLIALSLIAAWQIWLPGCLPIGAVWVVILITIVLRRTHEAARTTATSVSPPIV
;
A
#
# COMPACT_ATOMS: atom_id res chain seq x y z
N MET A 1 -28.08 25.25 9.12
CA MET A 1 -28.16 25.31 7.65
C MET A 1 -26.85 25.88 7.09
N LEU A 2 -26.64 27.21 7.05
CA LEU A 2 -25.42 27.81 6.46
C LEU A 2 -24.13 27.40 7.19
N VAL A 3 -24.16 27.32 8.53
CA VAL A 3 -22.99 26.92 9.35
C VAL A 3 -22.57 25.46 9.11
N VAL A 4 -23.54 24.54 8.97
CA VAL A 4 -23.25 23.12 8.70
C VAL A 4 -22.68 22.93 7.31
N LEU A 5 -23.19 23.69 6.33
CA LEU A 5 -22.72 23.66 4.95
C LEU A 5 -21.31 24.27 4.84
N LEU A 6 -21.04 25.36 5.55
CA LEU A 6 -19.72 25.98 5.64
C LEU A 6 -18.71 25.10 6.37
N LEU A 7 -19.07 24.49 7.51
CA LEU A 7 -18.19 23.51 8.18
C LEU A 7 -17.93 22.30 7.29
N GLY A 8 -18.95 21.77 6.61
CA GLY A 8 -18.79 20.65 5.67
C GLY A 8 -17.85 20.99 4.51
N LEU A 9 -17.97 22.20 3.94
CA LEU A 9 -17.04 22.70 2.92
C LEU A 9 -15.63 22.92 3.46
N LEU A 10 -15.49 23.36 4.71
CA LEU A 10 -14.20 23.52 5.37
C LEU A 10 -13.52 22.16 5.58
N PHE A 11 -14.27 21.16 6.06
CA PHE A 11 -13.82 19.78 6.20
C PHE A 11 -13.37 19.15 4.87
N LEU A 12 -14.04 19.45 3.75
CA LEU A 12 -13.61 18.99 2.43
C LEU A 12 -12.26 19.59 1.98
N ARG A 13 -11.89 20.75 2.50
CA ARG A 13 -10.70 21.50 2.09
C ARG A 13 -9.52 21.29 3.04
N GLU A 14 -9.77 20.80 4.25
CA GLU A 14 -8.78 20.75 5.31
C GLU A 14 -7.92 19.47 5.21
N PRO A 15 -6.58 19.59 5.15
CA PRO A 15 -5.69 18.43 5.03
C PRO A 15 -5.76 17.50 6.25
N HIS A 16 -6.12 18.02 7.42
CA HIS A 16 -6.32 17.20 8.62
C HIS A 16 -7.48 16.21 8.48
N ALA A 17 -8.53 16.53 7.70
CA ALA A 17 -9.65 15.61 7.48
C ALA A 17 -9.21 14.37 6.69
N GLN A 18 -8.24 14.52 5.77
CA GLN A 18 -7.67 13.39 5.03
C GLN A 18 -6.91 12.44 5.95
N HIS A 19 -6.19 12.97 6.94
CA HIS A 19 -5.46 12.15 7.91
C HIS A 19 -6.39 11.28 8.77
N TRP A 20 -7.52 11.83 9.20
CA TRP A 20 -8.53 11.08 9.94
C TRP A 20 -9.25 10.04 9.07
N ASP A 21 -9.51 10.36 7.79
CA ASP A 21 -10.04 9.40 6.83
C ASP A 21 -9.06 8.24 6.56
N ASP A 22 -7.75 8.53 6.46
CA ASP A 22 -6.71 7.49 6.35
C ASP A 22 -6.68 6.61 7.62
N GLY A 23 -6.83 7.21 8.81
CA GLY A 23 -6.96 6.47 10.07
C GLY A 23 -8.20 5.55 10.12
N PHE A 24 -9.36 6.05 9.67
CA PHE A 24 -10.58 5.25 9.56
C PHE A 24 -10.43 4.13 8.53
N LEU A 25 -9.80 4.41 7.39
CA LEU A 25 -9.51 3.42 6.36
C LEU A 25 -8.59 2.31 6.91
N ARG A 26 -7.52 2.66 7.63
CA ARG A 26 -6.65 1.68 8.29
C ARG A 26 -7.44 0.79 9.24
N TRP A 27 -8.31 1.38 10.06
CA TRP A 27 -9.18 0.62 10.96
C TRP A 27 -10.11 -0.33 10.18
N LEU A 28 -10.76 0.14 9.11
CA LEU A 28 -11.61 -0.70 8.26
C LEU A 28 -10.81 -1.86 7.67
N LEU A 29 -9.61 -1.60 7.16
CA LEU A 29 -8.76 -2.60 6.51
C LEU A 29 -8.23 -3.66 7.49
N GLN A 30 -7.96 -3.27 8.74
CA GLN A 30 -7.56 -4.20 9.79
C GLN A 30 -8.72 -5.13 10.20
N GLN A 31 -9.95 -4.62 10.21
CA GLN A 31 -11.13 -5.38 10.64
C GLN A 31 -11.79 -6.15 9.48
N SER A 32 -11.55 -5.73 8.24
CA SER A 32 -12.04 -6.45 7.06
C SER A 32 -11.14 -7.65 6.76
N LEU A 33 -11.73 -8.83 6.62
CA LEU A 33 -11.09 -10.01 6.05
C LEU A 33 -11.60 -10.18 4.61
N PRO A 34 -10.97 -9.52 3.62
CA PRO A 34 -11.36 -9.72 2.23
C PRO A 34 -11.00 -11.16 1.81
N ALA A 35 -11.98 -11.88 1.25
CA ALA A 35 -11.74 -13.16 0.59
C ALA A 35 -11.04 -12.91 -0.75
N LEU A 36 -9.73 -12.69 -0.70
CA LEU A 36 -8.93 -12.43 -1.88
C LEU A 36 -8.51 -13.76 -2.52
N PRO A 37 -8.69 -13.95 -3.84
CA PRO A 37 -8.19 -15.13 -4.53
C PRO A 37 -6.66 -15.15 -4.52
N THR A 38 -6.07 -16.35 -4.54
CA THR A 38 -4.61 -16.51 -4.67
C THR A 38 -4.12 -15.99 -6.01
N VAL A 39 -2.98 -15.30 -6.03
CA VAL A 39 -2.41 -14.67 -7.22
C VAL A 39 -1.13 -15.38 -7.69
N PRO A 40 -0.76 -15.24 -8.97
CA PRO A 40 0.49 -15.77 -9.52
C PRO A 40 1.73 -14.97 -9.05
N LEU A 41 1.88 -14.82 -7.73
CA LEU A 41 3.04 -14.24 -7.06
C LEU A 41 3.56 -15.24 -6.03
N THR A 42 4.86 -15.52 -6.09
CA THR A 42 5.56 -16.30 -5.06
C THR A 42 6.60 -15.42 -4.39
N VAL A 43 6.50 -15.30 -3.07
CA VAL A 43 7.48 -14.62 -2.22
C VAL A 43 8.39 -15.69 -1.63
N VAL A 44 9.69 -15.55 -1.87
CA VAL A 44 10.70 -16.45 -1.30
C VAL A 44 11.54 -15.69 -0.28
N GLU A 45 11.53 -16.19 0.95
CA GLU A 45 12.28 -15.64 2.07
C GLU A 45 13.67 -16.29 2.12
N ILE A 46 14.71 -15.49 1.90
CA ILE A 46 16.12 -15.86 1.87
C ILE A 46 16.77 -15.41 3.18
N GLY A 47 17.28 -16.34 3.98
CA GLY A 47 17.93 -16.07 5.27
C GLY A 47 17.35 -16.92 6.41
N ALA A 48 17.93 -16.81 7.60
CA ALA A 48 17.57 -17.67 8.73
C ALA A 48 16.10 -17.51 9.14
N ASP A 49 15.38 -18.64 9.17
CA ASP A 49 14.00 -18.76 9.61
C ASP A 49 13.84 -18.25 11.06
N ILE A 50 13.37 -17.00 11.26
CA ILE A 50 12.84 -16.56 12.57
C ILE A 50 11.39 -17.06 12.71
N ARG A 51 11.19 -18.32 12.35
CA ARG A 51 9.93 -19.06 12.51
C ARG A 51 10.17 -20.32 13.35
N GLY A 52 11.15 -20.24 14.25
CA GLY A 52 11.30 -21.14 15.38
C GLY A 52 10.48 -20.61 16.55
N ASP A 53 9.66 -21.50 17.10
CA ASP A 53 8.80 -21.35 18.26
C ASP A 53 9.23 -20.30 19.28
N ALA A 54 8.28 -19.45 19.65
CA ALA A 54 8.33 -18.71 20.90
C ALA A 54 8.22 -19.72 22.06
N ASP A 55 9.31 -20.40 22.37
CA ASP A 55 9.48 -21.08 23.64
C ASP A 55 10.10 -20.06 24.61
N GLU A 56 9.22 -19.41 25.37
CA GLU A 56 9.57 -18.58 26.51
C GLU A 56 10.20 -19.47 27.59
N SER A 57 11.50 -19.72 27.50
CA SER A 57 12.22 -20.42 28.56
C SER A 57 13.69 -19.99 28.62
N ASN A 58 13.93 -19.09 29.57
CA ASN A 58 15.16 -18.92 30.36
C ASN A 58 16.47 -18.49 29.65
N GLY A 59 16.84 -17.23 29.92
CA GLY A 59 18.14 -16.89 30.52
C GLY A 59 19.38 -17.03 29.66
N ASP A 60 19.67 -16.02 28.83
CA ASP A 60 20.92 -15.24 28.89
C ASP A 60 20.90 -14.12 27.83
N ALA A 61 20.63 -12.91 28.28
CA ALA A 61 20.28 -11.74 27.46
C ALA A 61 21.49 -10.99 26.84
N ALA A 62 22.57 -11.68 26.44
CA ALA A 62 23.80 -11.02 25.96
C ALA A 62 24.35 -11.53 24.61
N THR A 63 23.63 -12.39 23.88
CA THR A 63 24.01 -12.85 22.53
C THR A 63 22.82 -12.93 21.58
N ARG A 64 21.96 -11.89 21.57
CA ARG A 64 21.02 -11.69 20.45
C ARG A 64 21.84 -11.41 19.20
N GLY A 65 22.09 -12.49 18.46
CA GLY A 65 22.85 -12.52 17.23
C GLY A 65 22.39 -11.42 16.29
N ARG A 66 23.36 -10.63 15.85
CA ARG A 66 23.27 -9.88 14.60
C ARG A 66 22.64 -10.83 13.56
N PRO A 67 21.56 -10.44 12.84
CA PRO A 67 21.03 -11.30 11.79
C PRO A 67 22.21 -11.69 10.90
N ALA A 68 22.44 -13.00 10.73
CA ALA A 68 23.54 -13.50 9.94
C ALA A 68 23.51 -12.76 8.60
N ALA A 69 24.63 -12.13 8.24
CA ALA A 69 24.70 -11.37 7.00
C ALA A 69 24.51 -12.36 5.85
N ILE A 70 23.37 -12.25 5.17
CA ILE A 70 22.96 -13.14 4.08
C ILE A 70 24.04 -13.09 3.00
N THR A 71 24.56 -14.27 2.67
CA THR A 71 25.72 -14.41 1.80
C THR A 71 25.32 -14.36 0.31
N PRO A 72 26.20 -13.92 -0.60
CA PRO A 72 25.94 -14.01 -2.04
C PRO A 72 25.62 -15.44 -2.48
N LEU A 73 26.18 -16.44 -1.79
CA LEU A 73 25.93 -17.85 -2.04
C LEU A 73 24.47 -18.26 -1.80
N GLU A 74 23.80 -17.73 -0.78
CA GLU A 74 22.37 -18.00 -0.54
C GLU A 74 21.50 -17.49 -1.69
N PHE A 75 21.84 -16.30 -2.23
CA PHE A 75 21.19 -15.77 -3.42
C PHE A 75 21.48 -16.60 -4.68
N ALA A 76 22.71 -17.12 -4.82
CA ALA A 76 23.08 -18.00 -5.92
C ALA A 76 22.33 -19.34 -5.85
N LEU A 77 22.22 -19.94 -4.66
CA LEU A 77 21.44 -21.16 -4.42
C LEU A 77 19.95 -20.95 -4.72
N PHE A 78 19.41 -19.81 -4.28
CA PHE A 78 18.04 -19.43 -4.64
C PHE A 78 17.85 -19.39 -6.16
N LEU A 79 18.74 -18.72 -6.90
CA LEU A 79 18.67 -18.64 -8.36
C LEU A 79 18.78 -20.02 -9.00
N GLN A 80 19.75 -20.82 -8.58
CA GLN A 80 19.91 -22.18 -9.09
C GLN A 80 18.63 -23.00 -8.91
N SER A 81 18.03 -22.94 -7.73
CA SER A 81 16.84 -23.73 -7.42
C SER A 81 15.58 -23.22 -8.10
N ILE A 82 15.35 -21.91 -8.16
CA ILE A 82 14.15 -21.37 -8.78
C ILE A 82 14.16 -21.60 -10.30
N MET A 83 15.34 -21.63 -10.93
CA MET A 83 15.47 -21.81 -12.38
C MET A 83 14.96 -23.16 -12.89
N GLU A 84 14.93 -24.21 -12.04
CA GLU A 84 14.27 -25.49 -12.34
C GLU A 84 12.77 -25.32 -12.66
N PHE A 85 12.15 -24.26 -12.14
CA PHE A 85 10.75 -23.94 -12.36
C PHE A 85 10.49 -22.99 -13.53
N GLN A 86 11.54 -22.49 -14.20
CA GLN A 86 11.44 -21.56 -15.33
C GLN A 86 10.58 -20.32 -15.02
N PRO A 87 10.98 -19.50 -14.02
CA PRO A 87 10.25 -18.30 -13.66
C PRO A 87 10.30 -17.26 -14.80
N GLU A 88 9.21 -16.55 -15.00
CA GLU A 88 9.14 -15.46 -15.99
C GLU A 88 9.90 -14.22 -15.54
N VAL A 89 9.82 -13.88 -14.25
CA VAL A 89 10.51 -12.73 -13.64
C VAL A 89 10.99 -13.09 -12.25
N ILE A 90 12.26 -12.80 -11.99
CA ILE A 90 12.83 -12.84 -10.64
C ILE A 90 13.11 -11.41 -10.21
N ALA A 91 12.55 -11.00 -9.07
CA ALA A 91 12.73 -9.68 -8.51
C ALA A 91 13.37 -9.77 -7.12
N PHE A 92 14.49 -9.07 -6.92
CA PHE A 92 15.13 -8.94 -5.62
C PHE A 92 14.74 -7.59 -5.00
N GLU A 93 13.98 -7.65 -3.90
CA GLU A 93 13.60 -6.47 -3.11
C GLU A 93 14.82 -5.82 -2.44
N ASN A 94 15.83 -6.62 -2.14
CA ASN A 94 17.06 -6.19 -1.51
C ASN A 94 18.00 -5.50 -2.48
N ILE A 95 18.63 -4.42 -2.02
CA ILE A 95 19.73 -3.78 -2.76
C ILE A 95 20.98 -4.65 -2.60
N LEU A 96 21.29 -5.44 -3.63
CA LEU A 96 22.40 -6.41 -3.62
C LEU A 96 23.75 -5.70 -3.79
N LYS A 97 24.39 -5.36 -2.67
CA LYS A 97 25.74 -4.80 -2.63
C LYS A 97 26.58 -5.52 -1.58
N TRP A 98 27.49 -6.37 -2.04
CA TRP A 98 28.35 -7.16 -1.17
C TRP A 98 29.70 -6.50 -0.95
N ARG A 99 30.43 -6.99 0.06
CA ARG A 99 31.77 -6.51 0.39
C ARG A 99 32.77 -7.14 -0.57
N GLU A 100 33.90 -6.48 -0.76
CA GLU A 100 34.96 -6.92 -1.68
C GLU A 100 35.52 -8.30 -1.33
N ARG A 101 35.53 -8.67 -0.04
CA ARG A 101 35.93 -10.01 0.42
C ARG A 101 35.01 -11.14 -0.03
N ASP A 102 33.77 -10.83 -0.42
CA ASP A 102 32.74 -11.80 -0.83
C ASP A 102 32.66 -11.89 -2.37
N LYS A 103 33.61 -11.28 -3.10
CA LYS A 103 33.65 -11.22 -4.57
C LYS A 103 33.66 -12.59 -5.25
N ASP A 104 34.36 -13.58 -4.69
CA ASP A 104 34.38 -14.93 -5.24
C ASP A 104 32.98 -15.58 -5.21
N GLN A 105 32.20 -15.30 -4.16
CA GLN A 105 30.81 -15.79 -4.05
C GLN A 105 29.84 -14.96 -4.91
N GLU A 106 30.10 -13.65 -5.05
CA GLU A 106 29.37 -12.78 -5.98
C GLU A 106 29.50 -13.29 -7.42
N GLN A 107 30.66 -13.80 -7.82
CA GLN A 107 30.84 -14.38 -9.15
C GLN A 107 29.93 -15.58 -9.40
N VAL A 108 29.78 -16.47 -8.40
CA VAL A 108 28.86 -17.62 -8.50
C VAL A 108 27.42 -17.14 -8.66
N PHE A 109 27.02 -16.10 -7.95
CA PHE A 109 25.70 -15.47 -8.13
C PHE A 109 25.55 -14.89 -9.54
N LEU A 110 26.54 -14.15 -10.05
CA LEU A 110 26.51 -13.56 -11.39
C LEU A 110 26.35 -14.62 -12.47
N ASP A 111 27.05 -15.74 -12.36
CA ASP A 111 26.96 -16.86 -13.30
C ASP A 111 25.55 -17.46 -13.36
N GLN A 112 24.84 -17.54 -12.21
CA GLN A 112 23.44 -17.95 -12.18
C GLN A 112 22.50 -16.86 -12.68
N ALA A 113 22.76 -15.60 -12.32
CA ALA A 113 21.96 -14.44 -12.69
C ALA A 113 21.92 -14.24 -14.22
N MET A 114 23.02 -14.51 -14.93
CA MET A 114 23.06 -14.46 -16.39
C MET A 114 22.10 -15.45 -17.09
N ARG A 115 21.65 -16.49 -16.38
CA ARG A 115 20.71 -17.48 -16.91
C ARG A 115 19.25 -17.08 -16.70
N VAL A 116 19.01 -16.08 -15.87
CA VAL A 116 17.66 -15.61 -15.53
C VAL A 116 17.06 -14.85 -16.72
N PRO A 117 15.84 -15.20 -17.19
CA PRO A 117 15.25 -14.54 -18.35
C PRO A 117 15.02 -13.04 -18.14
N LYS A 118 14.51 -12.68 -16.97
CA LYS A 118 14.26 -11.29 -16.56
C LYS A 118 14.59 -11.13 -15.09
N LEU A 119 15.66 -10.40 -14.83
CA LEU A 119 16.14 -10.09 -13.49
C LEU A 119 15.86 -8.63 -13.15
N LEU A 120 15.12 -8.41 -12.06
CA LEU A 120 14.83 -7.08 -11.52
C LEU A 120 15.57 -6.90 -10.20
N LEU A 121 16.37 -5.83 -10.09
CA LEU A 121 17.11 -5.49 -8.87
C LEU A 121 16.66 -4.17 -8.28
N ALA A 122 16.55 -4.14 -6.96
CA ALA A 122 16.24 -2.94 -6.21
C ALA A 122 17.43 -1.95 -6.18
N ALA A 123 17.09 -0.67 -6.29
CA ALA A 123 17.92 0.48 -6.05
C ALA A 123 17.13 1.53 -5.24
N GLU A 124 17.81 2.55 -4.75
CA GLU A 124 17.21 3.62 -3.97
C GLU A 124 17.62 4.97 -4.54
N LEU A 125 16.62 5.82 -4.73
CA LEU A 125 16.76 7.22 -5.10
C LEU A 125 17.08 8.07 -3.88
N THR A 126 17.73 9.20 -4.12
CA THR A 126 18.02 10.21 -3.09
C THR A 126 17.69 11.60 -3.62
N GLU A 127 17.31 12.50 -2.71
CA GLU A 127 17.09 13.91 -3.00
C GLU A 127 18.39 14.68 -3.19
N THR A 128 19.49 14.16 -2.66
CA THR A 128 20.82 14.75 -2.79
C THR A 128 21.49 14.25 -4.07
N PRO A 129 21.65 15.11 -5.09
CA PRO A 129 22.29 14.69 -6.33
C PRO A 129 23.78 14.46 -6.06
N ASP A 130 24.28 13.28 -6.42
CA ASP A 130 25.72 13.04 -6.51
C ASP A 130 26.19 13.56 -7.88
N PRO A 131 26.97 14.66 -7.92
CA PRO A 131 27.43 15.27 -9.17
C PRO A 131 28.43 14.37 -9.92
N ASP A 132 29.08 13.44 -9.24
CA ASP A 132 30.09 12.54 -9.80
C ASP A 132 29.48 11.21 -10.27
N ALA A 133 28.21 10.93 -9.92
CA ALA A 133 27.51 9.74 -10.38
C ALA A 133 27.05 9.90 -11.84
N PRO A 134 27.44 8.99 -12.75
CA PRO A 134 27.02 9.07 -14.15
C PRO A 134 25.49 9.06 -14.23
N ALA A 135 24.94 9.97 -15.04
CA ALA A 135 23.52 9.97 -15.39
C ALA A 135 23.18 8.62 -16.02
N ARG A 136 22.38 7.82 -15.32
CA ARG A 136 21.90 6.54 -15.86
C ARG A 136 20.60 6.78 -16.60
N ASP A 137 20.48 6.16 -17.76
CA ASP A 137 19.24 6.06 -18.50
C ASP A 137 18.29 5.13 -17.74
N VAL A 138 17.54 5.71 -16.82
CA VAL A 138 16.37 5.06 -16.22
C VAL A 138 15.26 5.13 -17.25
N GLN A 139 14.62 4.00 -17.54
CA GLN A 139 13.48 3.98 -18.47
C GLN A 139 12.33 4.79 -17.89
N SER A 140 12.07 5.95 -18.50
CA SER A 140 10.95 6.82 -18.14
C SER A 140 9.72 6.55 -18.99
N PHE A 141 8.57 6.98 -18.47
CA PHE A 141 7.31 6.97 -19.20
C PHE A 141 7.25 8.15 -20.17
N THR A 142 6.95 7.85 -21.43
CA THR A 142 6.82 8.88 -22.47
C THR A 142 5.41 9.48 -22.53
N GLN A 143 4.38 8.72 -22.12
CA GLN A 143 2.98 9.12 -22.24
C GLN A 143 2.36 9.48 -20.88
N VAL A 144 2.76 10.64 -20.32
CA VAL A 144 2.25 11.12 -19.03
C VAL A 144 1.39 12.38 -19.18
N LYS A 145 0.15 12.31 -18.72
CA LYS A 145 -0.79 13.44 -18.63
C LYS A 145 -1.08 13.79 -17.18
N GLY A 146 -1.25 15.08 -16.90
CA GLY A 146 -1.58 15.62 -15.57
C GLY A 146 -0.43 16.39 -14.93
N ARG A 147 -0.63 16.81 -13.67
CA ARG A 147 0.32 17.64 -12.93
C ARG A 147 1.41 16.77 -12.29
N ARG A 148 2.65 16.91 -12.75
CA ARG A 148 3.81 16.14 -12.25
C ARG A 148 4.31 16.60 -10.87
N GLY A 149 4.06 17.85 -10.49
CA GLY A 149 4.59 18.45 -9.26
C GLY A 149 4.01 17.90 -7.96
N ASP A 150 3.07 16.96 -8.03
CA ASP A 150 2.52 16.28 -6.85
C ASP A 150 3.24 14.94 -6.58
N LEU A 151 4.11 14.47 -7.51
CA LEU A 151 4.89 13.24 -7.37
C LEU A 151 6.10 13.44 -6.44
N ALA A 152 6.51 12.38 -5.74
CA ALA A 152 7.76 12.38 -4.98
C ALA A 152 8.97 12.57 -5.91
N GLU A 153 9.75 13.62 -5.66
CA GLU A 153 10.86 14.05 -6.52
C GLU A 153 12.22 13.61 -5.97
N PHE A 154 13.06 13.09 -6.86
CA PHE A 154 14.41 12.67 -6.56
C PHE A 154 15.37 13.17 -7.65
N SER A 155 16.62 13.39 -7.25
CA SER A 155 17.66 13.99 -8.13
C SER A 155 18.87 13.08 -8.33
N GLY A 156 19.09 12.11 -7.44
CA GLY A 156 20.21 11.17 -7.46
C GLY A 156 19.80 9.72 -7.18
N VAL A 157 20.76 8.81 -7.34
CA VAL A 157 20.64 7.39 -6.95
C VAL A 157 21.59 7.19 -5.76
N GLY A 158 21.04 6.84 -4.59
CA GLY A 158 21.82 6.70 -3.35
C GLY A 158 22.44 5.31 -3.24
N ARG A 159 21.62 4.26 -3.13
CA ARG A 159 22.09 2.87 -3.05
C ARG A 159 21.67 2.10 -4.30
N GLN A 160 22.57 1.28 -4.81
CA GLN A 160 22.33 0.46 -5.99
C GLN A 160 23.21 -0.80 -5.96
N PRO A 161 22.86 -1.83 -6.75
CA PRO A 161 23.65 -3.04 -6.87
C PRO A 161 25.06 -2.81 -7.43
N GLY A 162 25.92 -3.83 -7.34
CA GLY A 162 27.25 -3.83 -7.96
C GLY A 162 27.20 -3.62 -9.48
N GLU A 163 28.29 -3.11 -10.08
CA GLU A 163 28.31 -2.77 -11.50
C GLU A 163 27.96 -3.91 -12.43
N ASP A 164 28.58 -5.07 -12.23
CA ASP A 164 28.39 -6.26 -13.05
C ASP A 164 26.92 -6.75 -13.01
N MET A 165 26.29 -6.69 -11.84
CA MET A 165 24.87 -7.04 -11.68
C MET A 165 23.96 -6.08 -12.45
N ARG A 166 24.29 -4.79 -12.49
CA ARG A 166 23.50 -3.77 -13.19
C ARG A 166 23.55 -3.93 -14.71
N LEU A 167 24.57 -4.59 -15.25
CA LEU A 167 24.68 -4.86 -16.70
C LEU A 167 23.77 -5.99 -17.15
N ILE A 168 23.46 -6.93 -16.26
CA ILE A 168 22.68 -8.13 -16.55
C ILE A 168 21.23 -8.06 -16.02
N SER A 169 20.82 -6.92 -15.46
CA SER A 169 19.52 -6.76 -14.81
C SER A 169 18.84 -5.44 -15.13
N THR A 170 17.53 -5.40 -14.95
CA THR A 170 16.76 -4.16 -14.93
C THR A 170 16.77 -3.58 -13.51
N LEU A 171 17.06 -2.29 -13.40
CA LEU A 171 17.01 -1.56 -12.13
C LEU A 171 15.64 -0.98 -11.86
N SER A 172 15.21 -1.00 -10.59
CA SER A 172 14.01 -0.31 -10.15
C SER A 172 14.07 0.13 -8.70
N PHE A 173 13.21 1.07 -8.31
CA PHE A 173 13.38 1.84 -7.09
C PHE A 173 12.42 1.43 -5.97
N VAL A 174 12.96 1.13 -4.79
CA VAL A 174 12.22 0.70 -3.60
C VAL A 174 11.92 1.83 -2.62
N ASN A 175 11.95 3.09 -3.08
CA ASN A 175 11.71 4.25 -2.25
C ASN A 175 10.29 4.26 -1.66
N LEU A 176 10.17 4.55 -0.37
CA LEU A 176 8.92 4.74 0.36
C LEU A 176 9.03 6.08 1.10
N PRO A 177 8.78 7.23 0.43
CA PRO A 177 8.88 8.54 1.06
C PRO A 177 7.77 8.71 2.11
N ASP A 178 8.13 9.19 3.30
CA ASP A 178 7.22 9.26 4.45
C ASP A 178 6.01 10.19 4.20
N GLU A 179 6.11 11.16 3.28
CA GLU A 179 4.97 12.05 2.97
C GLU A 179 3.85 11.36 2.18
N VAL A 180 4.20 10.35 1.36
CA VAL A 180 3.28 9.75 0.38
C VAL A 180 3.04 8.27 0.66
N SER A 181 3.96 7.60 1.36
CA SER A 181 3.88 6.17 1.60
C SER A 181 3.38 5.83 3.01
N SER A 182 2.63 4.75 3.10
CA SER A 182 2.19 4.15 4.37
C SER A 182 1.93 2.66 4.17
N ASP A 183 1.55 1.97 5.24
CA ASP A 183 1.09 0.58 5.23
C ASP A 183 -0.06 0.31 4.23
N VAL A 184 -0.83 1.33 3.88
CA VAL A 184 -1.99 1.27 2.97
C VAL A 184 -1.73 1.98 1.64
N ARG A 185 -0.67 2.79 1.52
CA ARG A 185 -0.43 3.64 0.36
C ARG A 185 0.99 3.46 -0.18
N VAL A 186 1.10 3.10 -1.45
CA VAL A 186 2.39 2.74 -2.06
C VAL A 186 2.62 3.57 -3.31
N PRO A 187 3.76 4.27 -3.43
CA PRO A 187 4.08 4.99 -4.64
C PRO A 187 4.32 4.01 -5.81
N LEU A 188 3.62 4.24 -6.92
CA LEU A 188 3.86 3.52 -8.18
C LEU A 188 4.76 4.31 -9.14
N LEU A 189 4.82 5.63 -8.95
CA LEU A 189 5.51 6.56 -9.82
C LEU A 189 6.39 7.50 -9.00
N PHE A 190 7.57 7.80 -9.52
CA PHE A 190 8.47 8.82 -8.98
C PHE A 190 8.81 9.84 -10.06
N LEU A 191 9.16 11.04 -9.64
CA LEU A 191 9.74 12.05 -10.50
C LEU A 191 11.27 12.02 -10.31
N TYR A 192 12.00 11.60 -11.33
CA TYR A 192 13.46 11.57 -11.32
C TYR A 192 13.98 12.49 -12.41
N ARG A 193 14.68 13.56 -12.02
CA ARG A 193 15.25 14.56 -12.95
C ARG A 193 14.23 15.10 -13.97
N GLY A 194 12.98 15.31 -13.53
CA GLY A 194 11.88 15.82 -14.36
C GLY A 194 11.16 14.76 -15.21
N GLU A 195 11.65 13.53 -15.23
CA GLU A 195 11.03 12.39 -15.90
C GLU A 195 10.25 11.52 -14.92
N VAL A 196 9.12 10.96 -15.37
CA VAL A 196 8.32 10.06 -14.54
C VAL A 196 8.82 8.64 -14.75
N ILE A 197 9.18 7.97 -13.67
CA ILE A 197 9.78 6.63 -13.68
C ILE A 197 8.94 5.67 -12.82
N PRO A 198 8.97 4.36 -13.12
CA PRO A 198 8.26 3.36 -12.33
C PRO A 198 8.94 3.08 -10.99
N SER A 199 8.13 2.79 -9.97
CA SER A 199 8.63 2.16 -8.75
C SER A 199 8.84 0.65 -8.93
N PHE A 200 9.55 0.02 -7.99
CA PHE A 200 9.81 -1.41 -7.95
C PHE A 200 8.59 -2.31 -8.24
N PRO A 201 7.45 -2.19 -7.53
CA PRO A 201 6.30 -3.04 -7.81
C PRO A 201 5.71 -2.80 -9.20
N LEU A 202 5.71 -1.56 -9.71
CA LEU A 202 5.21 -1.28 -11.06
C LEU A 202 6.14 -1.88 -12.12
N GLN A 203 7.45 -1.73 -11.98
CA GLN A 203 8.42 -2.29 -12.90
C GLN A 203 8.37 -3.82 -12.94
N ALA A 204 8.17 -4.48 -11.79
CA ALA A 204 7.98 -5.93 -11.73
C ALA A 204 6.78 -6.39 -12.56
N ILE A 205 5.66 -5.65 -12.49
CA ILE A 205 4.46 -5.92 -13.29
C ILE A 205 4.71 -5.67 -14.78
N LEU A 206 5.37 -4.57 -15.15
CA LEU A 206 5.67 -4.26 -16.55
C LEU A 206 6.57 -5.34 -17.17
N LEU A 207 7.61 -5.78 -16.44
CA LEU A 207 8.48 -6.87 -16.87
C LEU A 207 7.71 -8.18 -17.04
N TRP A 208 6.81 -8.51 -16.11
CA TRP A 208 5.97 -9.70 -16.17
C TRP A 208 5.05 -9.68 -17.39
N LEU A 209 4.33 -8.58 -17.60
CA LEU A 209 3.44 -8.38 -18.74
C LEU A 209 4.18 -8.16 -20.07
N ARG A 210 5.52 -8.03 -20.03
CA ARG A 210 6.38 -7.74 -21.20
C ARG A 210 6.04 -6.41 -21.88
N VAL A 211 5.62 -5.42 -21.09
CA VAL A 211 5.20 -4.09 -21.55
C VAL A 211 6.34 -3.10 -21.33
N THR A 212 6.60 -2.27 -22.33
CA THR A 212 7.60 -1.19 -22.23
C THR A 212 6.99 0.09 -21.66
N THR A 213 7.79 0.96 -21.02
CA THR A 213 7.30 2.24 -20.49
C THR A 213 6.73 3.17 -21.58
N ALA A 214 7.06 2.95 -22.85
CA ALA A 214 6.54 3.70 -23.98
C ALA A 214 5.10 3.33 -24.36
N GLU A 215 4.65 2.12 -24.01
CA GLU A 215 3.29 1.62 -24.29
C GLU A 215 2.29 1.99 -23.20
N VAL A 216 2.79 2.39 -22.02
CA VAL A 216 1.97 2.69 -20.85
C VAL A 216 1.46 4.13 -20.90
N GLN A 217 0.16 4.30 -20.73
CA GLN A 217 -0.47 5.62 -20.63
C GLN A 217 -0.75 5.97 -19.19
N ILE A 218 -0.26 7.13 -18.74
CA ILE A 218 -0.44 7.58 -17.36
C ILE A 218 -1.31 8.82 -17.33
N GLU A 219 -2.41 8.74 -16.60
CA GLU A 219 -3.23 9.90 -16.21
C GLU A 219 -3.11 10.09 -14.70
N LEU A 220 -2.27 11.04 -14.30
CA LEU A 220 -2.00 11.36 -12.89
C LEU A 220 -3.29 11.76 -12.17
N GLY A 221 -3.55 11.15 -11.01
CA GLY A 221 -4.81 11.34 -10.26
C GLY A 221 -6.00 10.51 -10.75
N SER A 222 -5.79 9.63 -11.73
CA SER A 222 -6.82 8.73 -12.24
C SER A 222 -6.34 7.29 -12.31
N HIS A 223 -5.49 6.96 -13.30
CA HIS A 223 -5.07 5.59 -13.55
C HIS A 223 -3.82 5.51 -14.43
N ILE A 224 -3.14 4.36 -14.33
CA ILE A 224 -2.17 3.86 -15.30
C ILE A 224 -2.90 2.86 -16.19
N ALA A 225 -2.99 3.16 -17.48
CA ALA A 225 -3.56 2.27 -18.48
C ALA A 225 -2.45 1.43 -19.14
N LEU A 226 -2.62 0.11 -19.06
CA LEU A 226 -1.77 -0.88 -19.70
C LEU A 226 -2.35 -1.28 -21.07
N PRO A 227 -1.52 -1.78 -22.01
CA PRO A 227 -1.97 -2.16 -23.35
C PRO A 227 -2.93 -3.37 -23.36
N ASP A 228 -2.96 -4.16 -22.28
CA ASP A 228 -3.91 -5.27 -22.08
C ASP A 228 -5.33 -4.80 -21.68
N GLY A 229 -5.54 -3.48 -21.56
CA GLY A 229 -6.80 -2.87 -21.12
C GLY A 229 -6.95 -2.74 -19.61
N ARG A 230 -5.98 -3.23 -18.82
CA ARG A 230 -5.99 -3.10 -17.35
C ARG A 230 -5.74 -1.64 -16.96
N LYS A 231 -6.45 -1.20 -15.92
CA LYS A 231 -6.35 0.15 -15.37
C LYS A 231 -6.00 0.08 -13.89
N ILE A 232 -4.78 0.49 -13.56
CA ILE A 232 -4.29 0.55 -12.18
C ILE A 232 -4.65 1.94 -11.64
N PRO A 233 -5.53 2.07 -10.63
CA PRO A 233 -5.89 3.38 -10.09
C PRO A 233 -4.71 4.00 -9.35
N ILE A 234 -4.47 5.29 -9.59
CA ILE A 234 -3.44 6.08 -8.90
C ILE A 234 -4.01 7.41 -8.42
N ALA A 235 -3.52 7.88 -7.29
CA ALA A 235 -3.75 9.23 -6.80
C ALA A 235 -2.88 10.25 -7.55
N SER A 236 -3.07 11.54 -7.27
CA SER A 236 -2.33 12.64 -7.93
C SER A 236 -0.85 12.60 -7.60
N ASP A 237 -0.50 12.09 -6.42
CA ASP A 237 0.85 11.84 -5.93
C ASP A 237 1.50 10.57 -6.53
N GLY A 238 0.82 9.88 -7.46
CA GLY A 238 1.31 8.67 -8.11
C GLY A 238 1.26 7.43 -7.22
N SER A 239 0.59 7.51 -6.06
CA SER A 239 0.42 6.38 -5.15
C SER A 239 -0.84 5.56 -5.43
N MET A 240 -0.81 4.29 -5.04
CA MET A 240 -1.95 3.37 -5.08
C MET A 240 -2.32 2.95 -3.67
N LEU A 241 -3.63 2.84 -3.40
CA LEU A 241 -4.15 2.25 -2.17
C LEU A 241 -4.12 0.72 -2.27
N ILE A 242 -3.53 0.08 -1.28
CA ILE A 242 -3.39 -1.36 -1.18
C ILE A 242 -4.12 -1.91 0.04
N TYR A 243 -4.54 -3.18 -0.05
CA TYR A 243 -4.86 -3.94 1.15
C TYR A 243 -3.54 -4.40 1.78
N PRO A 244 -3.23 -4.05 3.04
CA PRO A 244 -2.00 -4.51 3.69
C PRO A 244 -1.91 -6.05 3.74
N ASN A 245 -3.06 -6.71 3.86
CA ASN A 245 -3.19 -8.16 3.85
C ASN A 245 -3.11 -8.78 2.44
N ALA A 246 -3.03 -8.00 1.34
CA ALA A 246 -2.91 -8.55 -0.01
C ALA A 246 -1.62 -9.37 -0.19
N ALA A 247 -0.57 -9.12 0.61
CA ALA A 247 0.63 -9.96 0.61
C ALA A 247 0.34 -11.43 1.01
N LYS A 248 -0.80 -11.73 1.65
CA LYS A 248 -1.25 -13.09 1.96
C LYS A 248 -1.84 -13.82 0.76
N MET A 249 -2.16 -13.10 -0.32
CA MET A 249 -2.62 -13.69 -1.58
C MET A 249 -1.46 -14.36 -2.34
N ALA A 250 -0.23 -13.94 -2.04
CA ALA A 250 0.98 -14.53 -2.59
C ALA A 250 1.33 -15.82 -1.87
N HIS A 251 1.90 -16.76 -2.60
CA HIS A 251 2.50 -17.94 -2.01
C HIS A 251 3.79 -17.56 -1.30
N ARG A 252 4.00 -18.07 -0.09
CA ARG A 252 5.23 -17.86 0.66
C ARG A 252 5.98 -19.17 0.75
N LEU A 253 7.27 -19.13 0.44
CA LEU A 253 8.18 -20.24 0.63
C LEU A 253 9.44 -19.73 1.31
N SER A 254 10.01 -20.49 2.23
CA SER A 254 11.39 -20.25 2.66
C SER A 254 12.35 -20.78 1.60
N LEU A 255 13.61 -20.32 1.64
CA LEU A 255 14.66 -20.89 0.80
C LEU A 255 14.76 -22.42 1.01
N ASN A 256 14.66 -22.89 2.26
CA ASN A 256 14.72 -24.31 2.59
C ASN A 256 13.59 -25.11 1.92
N GLU A 257 12.37 -24.57 1.93
CA GLU A 257 11.22 -25.18 1.24
C GLU A 257 11.42 -25.21 -0.27
N LEU A 258 11.99 -24.16 -0.85
CA LEU A 258 12.33 -24.13 -2.27
C LEU A 258 13.41 -25.18 -2.62
N LEU A 259 14.47 -25.29 -1.81
CA LEU A 259 15.52 -26.30 -1.99
C LEU A 259 14.94 -27.71 -1.90
N LEU A 260 14.09 -27.97 -0.90
CA LEU A 260 13.40 -29.25 -0.74
C LEU A 260 12.50 -29.54 -1.95
N ALA A 261 11.75 -28.54 -2.43
CA ALA A 261 10.92 -28.68 -3.62
C ALA A 261 11.79 -29.03 -4.84
N THR A 262 12.93 -28.37 -5.05
CA THR A 262 13.83 -28.72 -6.15
C THR A 262 14.34 -30.16 -6.09
N GLN A 263 14.78 -30.61 -4.91
CA GLN A 263 15.24 -31.99 -4.73
C GLN A 263 14.13 -33.02 -5.01
N GLN A 264 12.90 -32.75 -4.57
CA GLN A 264 11.77 -33.63 -4.87
C GLN A 264 11.48 -33.72 -6.37
N ARG A 265 11.62 -32.61 -7.09
CA ARG A 265 11.43 -32.56 -8.54
C ARG A 265 12.52 -33.31 -9.29
N GLU A 266 13.78 -33.12 -8.90
CA GLU A 266 14.92 -33.86 -9.45
C GLU A 266 14.80 -35.38 -9.21
N ALA A 267 14.29 -35.76 -8.03
CA ALA A 267 14.02 -37.16 -7.69
C ALA A 267 12.81 -37.76 -8.42
N GLY A 268 12.09 -36.98 -9.26
CA GLY A 268 10.92 -37.43 -10.00
C GLY A 268 9.66 -37.63 -9.15
N ASN A 269 9.64 -37.11 -7.92
CA ASN A 269 8.47 -37.22 -7.05
C ASN A 269 7.34 -36.28 -7.52
N PRO A 270 6.07 -36.70 -7.45
CA PRO A 270 4.95 -35.85 -7.84
C PRO A 270 4.81 -34.67 -6.87
N MET A 271 5.18 -33.49 -7.36
CA MET A 271 4.97 -32.24 -6.64
C MET A 271 3.51 -31.80 -6.78
N PRO A 272 2.91 -31.15 -5.76
CA PRO A 272 1.61 -30.52 -5.92
C PRO A 272 1.63 -29.57 -7.15
N PRO A 273 0.75 -29.76 -8.14
CA PRO A 273 0.76 -28.99 -9.39
C PRO A 273 0.56 -27.49 -9.17
N ALA A 274 -0.05 -27.11 -8.04
CA ALA A 274 -0.16 -25.73 -7.58
C ALA A 274 1.23 -25.08 -7.45
N ILE A 275 2.15 -25.69 -6.69
CA ILE A 275 3.49 -25.15 -6.39
C ILE A 275 4.30 -25.00 -7.69
N ALA A 276 4.29 -26.03 -8.54
CA ALA A 276 5.05 -26.03 -9.79
C ALA A 276 4.52 -25.03 -10.84
N GLY A 277 3.21 -24.75 -10.86
CA GLY A 277 2.61 -23.74 -11.74
C GLY A 277 2.82 -22.30 -11.23
N MET A 278 2.90 -22.11 -9.92
CA MET A 278 3.05 -20.79 -9.28
C MET A 278 4.45 -20.21 -9.45
N LEU A 279 5.47 -21.06 -9.36
CA LEU A 279 6.89 -20.67 -9.50
C LEU A 279 7.29 -20.29 -10.93
N LYS A 280 6.38 -20.44 -11.91
CA LYS A 280 6.58 -20.00 -13.30
C LYS A 280 6.36 -18.49 -13.50
N ASN A 281 5.73 -17.81 -12.56
CA ASN A 281 5.29 -16.42 -12.76
C ASN A 281 6.30 -15.42 -12.16
N VAL A 282 5.83 -14.48 -11.34
CA VAL A 282 6.70 -13.52 -10.64
C VAL A 282 7.17 -14.14 -9.33
N VAL A 283 8.49 -14.17 -9.16
CA VAL A 283 9.13 -14.60 -7.91
C VAL A 283 9.80 -13.40 -7.25
N LEU A 284 9.27 -13.00 -6.10
CA LEU A 284 9.83 -11.93 -5.28
C LEU A 284 10.74 -12.56 -4.23
N ALA A 285 12.04 -12.43 -4.42
CA ALA A 285 13.04 -12.81 -3.46
C ALA A 285 13.30 -11.67 -2.48
N ARG A 286 13.19 -11.98 -1.19
CA ARG A 286 13.38 -11.03 -0.12
C ARG A 286 14.18 -11.65 1.00
N THR A 287 14.73 -10.82 1.86
CA THR A 287 15.28 -11.28 3.13
C THR A 287 14.32 -10.93 4.25
N PRO A 288 14.13 -11.80 5.26
CA PRO A 288 13.25 -11.48 6.37
C PRO A 288 13.78 -10.21 7.07
N ALA A 289 13.10 -9.10 6.85
CA ALA A 289 13.15 -8.00 7.78
C ALA A 289 12.46 -8.47 9.07
N ASN A 290 12.88 -7.92 10.21
CA ASN A 290 12.33 -8.18 11.55
C ASN A 290 10.83 -8.58 11.50
N PRO A 291 10.38 -9.69 12.10
CA PRO A 291 8.96 -10.11 12.08
C PRO A 291 7.98 -9.07 12.67
N LEU A 292 8.49 -8.00 13.28
CA LEU A 292 7.77 -6.81 13.73
C LEU A 292 7.69 -5.68 12.68
N SER A 293 8.24 -5.88 11.48
CA SER A 293 8.24 -4.90 10.40
C SER A 293 6.88 -4.82 9.70
N PRO A 294 6.53 -3.66 9.10
CA PRO A 294 5.23 -3.44 8.47
C PRO A 294 4.87 -4.52 7.43
N PRO A 295 3.57 -4.74 7.17
CA PRO A 295 3.11 -5.71 6.16
C PRO A 295 3.81 -5.50 4.83
N ASP A 296 4.17 -6.59 4.14
CA ASP A 296 4.99 -6.58 2.92
C ASP A 296 4.37 -5.75 1.80
N VAL A 297 4.70 -4.47 1.78
CA VAL A 297 4.05 -3.44 0.97
C VAL A 297 4.23 -3.74 -0.52
N PHE A 298 5.43 -4.14 -0.96
CA PHE A 298 5.68 -4.47 -2.36
C PHE A 298 5.00 -5.76 -2.81
N ALA A 299 5.04 -6.82 -1.99
CA ALA A 299 4.32 -8.06 -2.28
C ALA A 299 2.81 -7.81 -2.36
N ALA A 300 2.25 -7.05 -1.41
CA ALA A 300 0.85 -6.65 -1.42
C ALA A 300 0.48 -5.83 -2.67
N THR A 301 1.36 -4.93 -3.10
CA THR A 301 1.16 -4.11 -4.30
C THR A 301 1.16 -4.95 -5.58
N ILE A 302 2.15 -5.81 -5.75
CA ILE A 302 2.23 -6.72 -6.91
C ILE A 302 1.02 -7.65 -6.92
N ALA A 303 0.67 -8.24 -5.76
CA ALA A 303 -0.50 -9.09 -5.62
C ALA A 303 -1.81 -8.37 -5.96
N ALA A 304 -1.98 -7.13 -5.47
CA ALA A 304 -3.17 -6.33 -5.77
C ALA A 304 -3.30 -6.02 -7.27
N ILE A 305 -2.19 -5.72 -7.95
CA ILE A 305 -2.18 -5.45 -9.39
C ILE A 305 -2.45 -6.74 -10.20
N GLN A 306 -1.82 -7.86 -9.84
CA GLN A 306 -2.04 -9.14 -10.49
C GLN A 306 -3.48 -9.64 -10.31
N GLY A 307 -4.02 -9.51 -9.10
CA GLY A 307 -5.38 -9.90 -8.73
C GLY A 307 -6.46 -8.92 -9.18
N ASN A 308 -6.10 -7.79 -9.80
CA ASN A 308 -7.02 -6.72 -10.21
C ASN A 308 -7.92 -6.24 -9.05
N SER A 309 -7.40 -6.30 -7.82
CA SER A 309 -8.11 -6.03 -6.58
C SER A 309 -7.68 -4.66 -6.04
N TYR A 310 -8.37 -3.62 -6.49
CA TYR A 310 -8.01 -2.24 -6.15
C TYR A 310 -9.02 -1.64 -5.18
N LEU A 311 -8.51 -0.97 -4.15
CA LEU A 311 -9.33 -0.09 -3.33
C LEU A 311 -9.80 1.10 -4.16
N ARG A 312 -11.12 1.25 -4.27
CA ARG A 312 -11.73 2.42 -4.92
C ARG A 312 -12.41 3.29 -3.88
N ARG A 313 -12.13 4.58 -3.90
CA ARG A 313 -12.93 5.55 -3.14
C ARG A 313 -14.30 5.66 -3.79
N ILE A 314 -15.35 5.76 -2.96
CA ILE A 314 -16.68 6.09 -3.46
C ILE A 314 -16.66 7.41 -4.25
N PRO A 315 -17.46 7.57 -5.31
CA PRO A 315 -17.42 8.79 -6.11
C PRO A 315 -17.76 10.04 -5.29
N LYS A 316 -17.18 11.19 -5.68
CA LYS A 316 -17.34 12.48 -4.98
C LYS A 316 -18.79 12.96 -4.86
N TRP A 317 -19.71 12.47 -5.69
CA TRP A 317 -21.14 12.81 -5.56
C TRP A 317 -21.74 12.28 -4.24
N PHE A 318 -21.18 11.20 -3.68
CA PHE A 318 -21.60 10.67 -2.39
C PHE A 318 -21.36 11.69 -1.27
N ASP A 319 -20.20 12.37 -1.28
CA ASP A 319 -19.87 13.42 -0.31
C ASP A 319 -20.92 14.55 -0.33
N ALA A 320 -21.39 14.93 -1.53
CA ALA A 320 -22.46 15.91 -1.70
C ALA A 320 -23.82 15.40 -1.21
N ALA A 321 -24.15 14.14 -1.49
CA ALA A 321 -25.39 13.50 -1.04
C ALA A 321 -25.45 13.41 0.49
N VAL A 322 -24.34 13.05 1.14
CA VAL A 322 -24.22 12.99 2.61
C VAL A 322 -24.41 14.38 3.23
N LEU A 323 -23.80 15.42 2.65
CA LEU A 323 -24.02 16.79 3.13
C LEU A 323 -25.49 17.20 3.01
N PHE A 324 -26.15 16.88 1.90
CA PHE A 324 -27.57 17.18 1.73
C PHE A 324 -28.45 16.43 2.74
N ALA A 325 -28.16 15.15 2.98
CA ALA A 325 -28.84 14.34 3.99
C ALA A 325 -28.64 14.90 5.41
N ALA A 326 -27.43 15.34 5.75
CA ALA A 326 -27.14 15.97 7.04
C ALA A 326 -27.88 17.30 7.24
N VAL A 327 -28.03 18.08 6.17
CA VAL A 327 -28.84 19.31 6.19
C VAL A 327 -30.32 18.96 6.39
N ALA A 328 -30.85 17.98 5.65
CA ALA A 328 -32.24 17.55 5.77
C ALA A 328 -32.56 16.98 7.16
N SER A 329 -31.65 16.20 7.74
CA SER A 329 -31.83 15.61 9.07
C SER A 329 -31.91 16.65 10.18
N MET A 330 -31.33 17.85 10.00
CA MET A 330 -31.44 18.96 10.95
C MET A 330 -32.90 19.41 11.17
N TRP A 331 -33.79 19.27 10.17
CA TRP A 331 -35.21 19.61 10.33
C TRP A 331 -35.94 18.57 11.18
N PHE A 332 -35.62 17.29 11.02
CA PHE A 332 -36.20 16.19 11.78
C PHE A 332 -35.66 16.13 13.21
N ALA A 333 -34.37 16.40 13.40
CA ALA A 333 -33.69 16.40 14.70
C ALA A 333 -34.29 17.39 15.70
N ARG A 334 -34.91 18.49 15.24
CA ARG A 334 -35.60 19.46 16.11
C ARG A 334 -36.84 18.90 16.81
N ARG A 335 -37.39 17.76 16.35
CA ARG A 335 -38.59 17.13 16.92
C ARG A 335 -38.28 16.09 17.98
N LEU A 336 -37.02 15.66 18.11
CA LEU A 336 -36.60 14.59 19.01
C LEU A 336 -36.11 15.14 20.35
N ASP A 337 -36.23 14.33 21.39
CA ASP A 337 -35.68 14.71 22.69
C ASP A 337 -34.16 14.54 22.76
N SER A 338 -33.48 15.24 23.68
CA SER A 338 -32.02 15.29 23.71
C SER A 338 -31.38 13.90 23.94
N GLY A 339 -32.03 13.05 24.73
CA GLY A 339 -31.59 11.66 24.96
C GLY A 339 -31.70 10.80 23.71
N ASP A 340 -32.85 10.83 23.04
CA ASP A 340 -33.10 10.08 21.80
C ASP A 340 -32.17 10.52 20.66
N LEU A 341 -31.78 11.79 20.65
CA LEU A 341 -30.93 12.38 19.63
C LEU A 341 -29.47 11.88 19.76
N ILE A 342 -28.96 11.72 20.98
CA ILE A 342 -27.65 11.10 21.25
C ILE A 342 -27.69 9.60 20.90
N LEU A 343 -28.75 8.89 21.31
CA LEU A 343 -28.92 7.47 20.99
C LEU A 343 -28.98 7.23 19.47
N CYS A 344 -29.72 8.06 18.74
CA CYS A 344 -29.77 8.01 17.27
C CYS A 344 -28.39 8.27 16.64
N GLY A 345 -27.60 9.20 17.21
CA GLY A 345 -26.23 9.45 16.76
C GLY A 345 -25.33 8.21 16.88
N ILE A 346 -25.37 7.54 18.03
CA ILE A 346 -24.61 6.30 18.28
C ILE A 346 -25.09 5.16 17.38
N ALA A 347 -26.40 4.99 17.22
CA ALA A 347 -26.97 3.98 16.34
C ALA A 347 -26.57 4.23 14.87
N TYR A 348 -26.56 5.49 14.42
CA TYR A 348 -26.13 5.87 13.08
C TYR A 348 -24.64 5.57 12.86
N THR A 349 -23.76 5.93 13.80
CA THR A 349 -22.32 5.64 13.65
C THR A 349 -22.04 4.14 13.62
N ALA A 350 -22.70 3.36 14.48
CA ALA A 350 -22.58 1.91 14.47
C ALA A 350 -23.06 1.29 13.15
N ALA A 351 -24.24 1.70 12.66
CA ALA A 351 -24.77 1.24 11.38
C ALA A 351 -23.85 1.64 10.22
N TYR A 352 -23.31 2.86 10.23
CA TYR A 352 -22.39 3.35 9.22
C TYR A 352 -21.10 2.55 9.17
N CYS A 353 -20.49 2.25 10.32
CA CYS A 353 -19.28 1.42 10.39
C CYS A 353 -19.53 -0.01 9.87
N LEU A 354 -20.68 -0.62 10.21
CA LEU A 354 -21.04 -1.95 9.69
C LEU A 354 -21.27 -1.94 8.17
N ILE A 355 -21.94 -0.91 7.64
CA ILE A 355 -22.11 -0.74 6.20
C ILE A 355 -20.74 -0.57 5.54
N ALA A 356 -19.89 0.31 6.05
CA ALA A 356 -18.55 0.53 5.51
C ALA A 356 -17.71 -0.76 5.48
N LEU A 357 -17.76 -1.57 6.55
CA LEU A 357 -17.11 -2.88 6.61
C LEU A 357 -17.70 -3.87 5.58
N SER A 358 -19.02 -3.88 5.40
CA SER A 358 -19.64 -4.75 4.40
C SER A 358 -19.25 -4.36 2.96
N LEU A 359 -19.19 -3.06 2.66
CA LEU A 359 -18.84 -2.53 1.34
C LEU A 359 -17.37 -2.81 0.99
N ILE A 360 -16.46 -2.62 1.95
CA ILE A 360 -15.04 -2.85 1.71
C ILE A 360 -14.75 -4.35 1.56
N ALA A 361 -15.41 -5.22 2.33
CA ALA A 361 -15.26 -6.66 2.25
C ALA A 361 -15.86 -7.26 0.96
N ALA A 362 -17.02 -6.75 0.51
CA ALA A 362 -17.71 -7.30 -0.66
C ALA A 362 -17.27 -6.68 -1.99
N TRP A 363 -16.99 -5.38 -2.02
CA TRP A 363 -16.80 -4.62 -3.26
C TRP A 363 -15.50 -3.83 -3.33
N GLN A 364 -14.66 -3.87 -2.28
CA GLN A 364 -13.41 -3.11 -2.20
C GLN A 364 -13.60 -1.59 -2.35
N ILE A 365 -14.80 -1.11 -2.01
CA ILE A 365 -15.16 0.31 -2.01
C ILE A 365 -15.05 0.80 -0.58
N TRP A 366 -14.27 1.84 -0.35
CA TRP A 366 -14.19 2.48 0.96
C TRP A 366 -14.98 3.79 1.00
N LEU A 367 -15.53 4.08 2.19
CA LEU A 367 -16.35 5.26 2.44
C LEU A 367 -15.59 6.27 3.34
N PRO A 368 -15.76 7.58 3.11
CA PRO A 368 -15.14 8.61 3.97
C PRO A 368 -15.66 8.50 5.40
N GLY A 369 -14.79 8.54 6.40
CA GLY A 369 -15.20 8.46 7.80
C GLY A 369 -15.63 9.81 8.34
N CYS A 370 -14.83 10.83 8.07
CA CYS A 370 -14.91 12.14 8.73
C CYS A 370 -16.17 12.90 8.36
N LEU A 371 -16.50 12.93 7.08
CA LEU A 371 -17.60 13.74 6.57
C LEU A 371 -18.97 13.26 7.10
N PRO A 372 -19.39 11.99 6.95
CA PRO A 372 -20.69 11.54 7.44
C PRO A 372 -20.78 11.51 8.97
N ILE A 373 -19.75 11.01 9.65
CA ILE A 373 -19.77 10.92 11.12
C ILE A 373 -19.68 12.32 11.73
N GLY A 374 -18.76 13.15 11.25
CA GLY A 374 -18.59 14.52 11.70
C GLY A 374 -19.81 15.39 11.44
N ALA A 375 -20.43 15.30 10.25
CA ALA A 375 -21.62 16.08 9.93
C ALA A 375 -22.79 15.75 10.88
N VAL A 376 -23.02 14.47 11.19
CA VAL A 376 -24.08 14.07 12.12
C VAL A 376 -23.82 14.62 13.52
N TRP A 377 -22.61 14.47 14.06
CA TRP A 377 -22.29 14.97 15.41
C TRP A 377 -22.33 16.50 15.49
N VAL A 378 -21.94 17.21 14.44
CA VAL A 378 -22.09 18.68 14.37
C VAL A 378 -23.57 19.08 14.38
N VAL A 379 -24.43 18.38 13.64
CA VAL A 379 -25.88 18.63 13.66
C VAL A 379 -26.45 18.37 15.05
N ILE A 380 -26.05 17.29 15.72
CA ILE A 380 -26.46 16.96 17.08
C ILE A 380 -26.07 18.09 18.04
N LEU A 381 -24.79 18.52 18.02
CA LEU A 381 -24.26 19.54 18.91
C LEU A 381 -24.94 20.89 18.70
N ILE A 382 -25.12 21.32 17.45
CA ILE A 382 -25.81 22.58 17.14
C ILE A 382 -27.27 22.53 17.63
N THR A 383 -27.94 21.39 17.49
CA THR A 383 -29.35 21.23 17.91
C THR A 383 -29.47 21.34 19.44
N ILE A 384 -28.55 20.73 20.18
CA ILE A 384 -28.50 20.82 21.65
C ILE A 384 -28.23 22.26 22.11
N VAL A 385 -27.25 22.94 21.49
CA VAL A 385 -26.90 24.33 21.85
C VAL A 385 -28.06 25.28 21.56
N LEU A 386 -28.70 25.18 20.39
CA LEU A 386 -29.85 26.01 20.03
C LEU A 386 -31.06 25.77 20.95
N ARG A 387 -31.26 24.53 21.42
CA ARG A 387 -32.34 24.21 22.35
C ARG A 387 -32.09 24.83 23.73
N ARG A 388 -30.84 24.74 24.24
CA ARG A 388 -30.44 25.38 25.50
C ARG A 388 -30.57 26.91 25.46
N THR A 389 -30.19 27.56 24.36
CA THR A 389 -30.35 29.02 24.25
C THR A 389 -31.82 29.43 24.20
N HIS A 390 -32.67 28.63 23.55
CA HIS A 390 -34.12 28.89 23.51
C HIS A 390 -34.80 28.65 24.87
N GLU A 391 -34.35 27.66 25.65
CA GLU A 391 -34.82 27.43 27.02
C GLU A 391 -34.35 28.54 27.97
N ALA A 392 -33.10 29.00 27.85
CA ALA A 392 -32.56 30.13 28.62
C ALA A 392 -33.25 31.46 28.29
N ALA A 393 -33.61 31.69 27.02
CA ALA A 393 -34.38 32.87 26.62
C ALA A 393 -35.84 32.82 27.11
N ARG A 394 -36.44 31.63 27.23
CA ARG A 394 -37.78 31.47 27.82
C ARG A 394 -37.77 31.72 29.32
N THR A 395 -36.78 31.23 30.06
CA THR A 395 -36.71 31.44 31.52
C THR A 395 -36.47 32.91 31.90
N THR A 396 -35.75 33.67 31.06
CA THR A 396 -35.59 35.13 31.25
C THR A 396 -36.85 35.92 30.89
N ALA A 397 -37.67 35.45 29.94
CA ALA A 397 -38.92 36.10 29.58
C ALA A 397 -40.00 35.92 30.67
N THR A 398 -40.02 34.79 31.37
CA THR A 398 -41.00 34.54 32.46
C THR A 398 -40.65 35.22 33.79
N SER A 399 -39.42 35.72 33.98
CA SER A 399 -39.03 36.43 35.21
C SER A 399 -39.35 37.92 35.21
N VAL A 400 -39.89 38.47 34.10
CA VAL A 400 -40.36 39.85 34.04
C VAL A 400 -41.85 39.87 34.36
N SER A 401 -42.19 39.84 35.66
CA SER A 401 -43.56 40.13 36.13
C SER A 401 -43.93 41.58 35.81
N PRO A 402 -45.19 41.87 35.43
CA PRO A 402 -45.62 43.24 35.14
C PRO A 402 -45.62 44.09 36.42
N PRO A 403 -45.37 45.42 36.33
CA PRO A 403 -45.51 46.29 37.48
C PRO A 403 -46.98 46.32 37.90
N ILE A 404 -47.22 46.02 39.18
CA ILE A 404 -48.53 46.15 39.82
C ILE A 404 -48.83 47.65 39.91
N VAL A 405 -49.93 48.06 39.28
CA VAL A 405 -50.49 49.43 39.35
C VAL A 405 -51.09 49.69 40.72
#